data_AF-A0A9R1C9N7-F1
#
_entry.id   AF-A0A9R1C9N7-F1
#
_cell.length_a   1.000
_cell.length_b   1.000
_cell.length_c   1.000
_cell.angle_alpha   90.00
_cell.angle_beta   90.00
_cell.angle_gamma   90.00
#
_symmetry.space_group_name_H-M   'P 1'
#
loop_
_entity.id
_entity.type
_entity.pdbx_description
1 polymer ?
#
loop_
_entity_poly.entity_id
_entity_poly.type
_entity_poly.pdbx_seq_one_letter_code
_entity_poly.pdbx_strand_id
1 'polypeptide(L)'
;MTIKEMEEQIDKLNLEKLEVKMQKGRQVHFFICGDPESYDEDCGIGNLIVFDEVGHAWLLKQQKYEKGDSFNVHFGKKASIFLNGFEMNRYPSLDLVAEGGK
;
A
#
# COMPACT_ATOMS: atom_id res chain seq x y z
N MET A 1 -11.30 5.38 4.65
CA MET A 1 -11.87 5.36 3.28
C MET A 1 -12.50 3.99 3.01
N THR A 2 -13.42 3.88 2.05
CA THR A 2 -13.93 2.57 1.61
C THR A 2 -12.93 1.88 0.69
N ILE A 3 -13.00 0.54 0.59
CA ILE A 3 -12.17 -0.24 -0.36
C ILE A 3 -12.31 0.33 -1.77
N LYS A 4 -13.55 0.56 -2.21
CA LYS A 4 -13.85 1.04 -3.55
C LYS A 4 -13.19 2.40 -3.85
N GLU A 5 -13.30 3.37 -2.94
CA GLU A 5 -12.68 4.69 -3.12
C GLU A 5 -11.16 4.60 -3.21
N MET A 6 -10.54 3.76 -2.38
CA MET A 6 -9.09 3.56 -2.42
C MET A 6 -8.67 2.88 -3.72
N GLU A 7 -9.38 1.83 -4.14
CA GLU A 7 -9.12 1.12 -5.38
C GLU A 7 -9.23 2.03 -6.61
N GLU A 8 -10.26 2.87 -6.69
CA GLU A 8 -10.44 3.81 -7.80
C GLU A 8 -9.28 4.82 -7.88
N GLN A 9 -8.74 5.27 -6.74
CA GLN A 9 -7.59 6.18 -6.74
C GLN A 9 -6.27 5.47 -7.03
N ILE A 10 -6.07 4.26 -6.49
CA ILE A 10 -4.90 3.44 -6.77
C ILE A 10 -4.83 3.08 -8.27
N ASP A 11 -5.97 2.79 -8.89
CA ASP A 11 -6.05 2.55 -10.34
C ASP A 11 -5.66 3.80 -11.14
N LYS A 12 -6.04 5.01 -10.69
CA LYS A 12 -5.59 6.28 -11.31
C LYS A 12 -4.07 6.50 -11.18
N LEU A 13 -3.44 5.93 -10.15
CA LEU A 13 -2.00 6.00 -9.92
C LEU A 13 -1.22 4.94 -10.72
N ASN A 14 -1.90 4.05 -11.47
CA ASN A 14 -1.31 2.92 -12.19
C ASN A 14 -0.46 1.99 -11.31
N LEU A 15 -0.82 1.85 -10.03
CA LEU A 15 -0.14 0.95 -9.10
C LEU A 15 -0.70 -0.46 -9.20
N GLU A 16 0.17 -1.47 -9.10
CA GLU A 16 -0.24 -2.87 -9.03
C GLU A 16 -0.79 -3.19 -7.64
N LYS A 17 -2.01 -3.71 -7.57
CA LYS A 17 -2.63 -4.11 -6.30
C LYS A 17 -2.10 -5.48 -5.88
N LEU A 18 -1.47 -5.56 -4.71
CA LEU A 18 -0.85 -6.79 -4.20
C LEU A 18 -1.71 -7.46 -3.14
N GLU A 19 -2.09 -6.71 -2.10
CA GLU A 19 -2.86 -7.25 -0.98
C GLU A 19 -3.74 -6.17 -0.33
N VAL A 20 -4.91 -6.56 0.17
CA VAL A 20 -5.75 -5.70 1.01
C VAL A 20 -6.04 -6.40 2.34
N LYS A 21 -5.70 -5.74 3.45
CA LYS A 21 -6.06 -6.18 4.79
C LYS A 21 -7.30 -5.44 5.27
N MET A 22 -8.33 -6.20 5.63
CA MET A 22 -9.58 -5.66 6.15
C MET A 22 -9.65 -5.78 7.68
N GLN A 23 -10.18 -4.75 8.34
CA GLN A 23 -10.63 -4.82 9.72
C GLN A 23 -12.05 -5.42 9.82
N LYS A 24 -12.49 -5.74 11.06
CA LYS A 24 -13.86 -6.16 11.33
C LYS A 24 -14.84 -5.12 10.77
N GLY A 25 -15.79 -5.57 9.95
CA GLY A 25 -16.79 -4.69 9.33
C GLY A 25 -16.49 -4.22 7.90
N ARG A 26 -15.52 -4.84 7.19
CA ARG A 26 -15.15 -4.54 5.79
C ARG A 26 -14.50 -3.17 5.55
N GLN A 27 -13.97 -2.55 6.61
CA GLN A 27 -13.14 -1.36 6.48
C GLN A 27 -11.72 -1.74 6.09
N VAL A 28 -11.09 -0.95 5.22
CA VAL A 28 -9.67 -1.13 4.89
C VAL A 28 -8.86 -0.84 6.14
N HIS A 29 -8.03 -1.81 6.52
CA HIS A 29 -6.97 -1.58 7.50
C HIS A 29 -5.70 -1.13 6.80
N PHE A 30 -5.31 -1.88 5.76
CA PHE A 30 -4.19 -1.55 4.89
C PHE A 30 -4.47 -1.96 3.46
N PHE A 31 -3.95 -1.19 2.52
CA PHE A 31 -3.88 -1.55 1.12
C PHE A 31 -2.42 -1.55 0.68
N ILE A 32 -1.96 -2.63 0.06
CA ILE A 32 -0.57 -2.81 -0.34
C ILE A 32 -0.51 -2.86 -1.86
N CYS A 33 0.35 -2.02 -2.41
CA CYS A 33 0.56 -1.86 -3.83
C CYS A 33 2.03 -1.98 -4.19
N GLY A 34 2.30 -2.47 -5.39
CA GLY A 34 3.59 -2.45 -6.05
C GLY A 34 3.61 -1.39 -7.14
N ASP A 35 4.65 -0.58 -7.18
CA ASP A 35 5.03 0.26 -8.31
C ASP A 35 6.24 -0.41 -8.98
N PRO A 36 5.99 -1.35 -9.91
CA PRO A 36 7.02 -2.16 -10.55
C PRO A 36 7.91 -1.30 -11.46
N GLU A 37 9.22 -1.32 -11.25
CA GLU A 37 10.17 -0.79 -12.24
C GLU A 37 10.54 -1.86 -13.28
N SER A 38 10.55 -3.12 -12.87
CA SER A 38 10.80 -4.27 -13.74
C SER A 38 10.08 -5.52 -13.24
N TYR A 39 9.79 -6.44 -14.17
CA TYR A 39 9.21 -7.75 -13.88
C TYR A 39 10.12 -8.85 -14.38
N ASP A 40 10.29 -9.89 -13.56
CA ASP A 40 11.05 -11.10 -13.89
C ASP A 40 10.15 -12.31 -13.59
N GLU A 41 9.58 -12.92 -14.65
CA GLU A 41 8.65 -14.07 -14.73
C GLU A 41 7.50 -14.12 -13.71
N ASP A 42 7.77 -14.10 -12.40
CA ASP A 42 6.80 -14.13 -11.29
C ASP A 42 7.09 -13.10 -10.17
N CYS A 43 8.18 -12.34 -10.29
CA CYS A 43 8.68 -11.36 -9.32
C CYS A 43 8.61 -9.94 -9.88
N GLY A 44 8.03 -9.01 -9.12
CA GLY A 44 8.19 -7.57 -9.34
C GLY A 44 9.40 -7.03 -8.59
N ILE A 45 10.19 -6.18 -9.23
CA ILE A 45 11.21 -5.36 -8.57
C ILE A 45 10.80 -3.90 -8.75
N GLY A 46 10.57 -3.21 -7.64
CA GLY A 46 10.12 -1.83 -7.67
C GLY A 46 9.88 -1.28 -6.28
N ASN A 47 8.94 -0.34 -6.17
CA ASN A 47 8.58 0.24 -4.89
C ASN A 47 7.35 -0.46 -4.30
N LEU A 48 7.36 -0.72 -3.00
CA LEU A 48 6.17 -1.15 -2.27
C LEU A 48 5.54 0.05 -1.57
N ILE A 49 4.23 0.21 -1.75
CA ILE A 49 3.44 1.31 -1.22
C ILE A 49 2.34 0.73 -0.35
N VAL A 50 2.25 1.18 0.89
CA VAL A 50 1.20 0.81 1.84
C VAL A 50 0.33 2.03 2.12
N PHE A 51 -0.96 1.89 1.89
CA PHE A 51 -1.98 2.86 2.27
C PHE A 51 -2.64 2.43 3.57
N ASP A 52 -2.72 3.32 4.55
CA ASP A 52 -3.48 3.07 5.77
C ASP A 52 -5.00 3.27 5.58
N GLU A 53 -5.77 3.04 6.65
CA GLU A 53 -7.23 3.16 6.65
C GLU A 53 -7.77 4.56 6.28
N VAL A 54 -6.94 5.61 6.40
CA VAL A 54 -7.29 6.99 6.05
C VAL A 54 -6.71 7.44 4.70
N GLY A 55 -5.94 6.59 4.02
CA GLY A 55 -5.37 6.88 2.70
C GLY A 55 -3.93 7.38 2.72
N HIS A 56 -3.26 7.40 3.87
CA HIS A 56 -1.86 7.82 3.94
C HIS A 56 -0.94 6.79 3.30
N ALA A 57 -0.09 7.24 2.39
CA ALA A 57 0.87 6.39 1.70
C ALA A 57 2.21 6.25 2.44
N TRP A 58 2.74 5.05 2.48
CA TRP A 58 4.04 4.71 3.04
C TRP A 58 4.83 3.95 1.98
N LEU A 59 6.10 4.30 1.81
CA LEU A 59 6.94 3.83 0.72
C LEU A 59 8.12 3.03 1.25
N LEU A 60 8.36 1.88 0.62
CA LEU A 60 9.56 1.09 0.76
C LEU A 60 10.16 0.87 -0.64
N LYS A 61 11.32 1.48 -0.88
CA LYS A 61 11.91 1.53 -2.23
C LYS A 61 12.68 0.25 -2.58
N GLN A 62 12.75 -0.05 -3.87
CA GLN A 62 13.62 -1.10 -4.44
C GLN A 62 13.48 -2.46 -3.73
N GLN A 63 12.25 -2.89 -3.56
CA GLN A 63 11.91 -4.19 -3.01
C GLN A 63 11.61 -5.18 -4.12
N LYS A 64 12.08 -6.41 -3.91
CA LYS A 64 11.61 -7.56 -4.66
C LYS A 64 10.35 -8.09 -3.97
N TYR A 65 9.29 -8.29 -4.73
CA TYR A 65 8.03 -8.87 -4.24
C TYR A 65 7.49 -9.88 -5.26
N GLU A 66 6.76 -10.88 -4.76
CA GLU A 66 6.12 -11.89 -5.60
C GLU A 66 4.61 -11.68 -5.61
N LYS A 67 3.95 -12.03 -6.72
CA LYS A 67 2.49 -12.02 -6.75
C LYS A 67 1.96 -13.11 -5.83
N GLY A 68 1.12 -12.71 -4.87
CA GLY A 68 0.60 -13.61 -3.84
C GLY A 68 1.53 -13.81 -2.64
N ASP A 69 2.60 -13.02 -2.53
CA ASP A 69 3.41 -12.99 -1.32
C ASP A 69 2.58 -12.55 -0.11
N SER A 70 2.93 -13.05 1.07
CA SER A 70 2.23 -12.72 2.31
C SER A 70 2.90 -11.51 2.96
N PHE A 71 2.27 -10.35 2.84
CA PHE A 71 2.83 -9.13 3.39
C PHE A 71 2.53 -8.99 4.88
N ASN A 72 3.56 -8.85 5.70
CA ASN A 72 3.39 -8.61 7.13
C ASN A 72 3.59 -7.13 7.46
N VAL A 73 2.50 -6.46 7.85
CA VAL A 73 2.47 -5.04 8.20
C VAL A 73 2.34 -4.89 9.70
N HIS A 74 3.24 -4.11 10.31
CA HIS A 74 3.19 -3.78 11.73
C HIS A 74 3.36 -2.29 12.00
N PHE A 75 2.69 -1.78 13.03
CA PHE A 75 2.90 -0.42 13.53
C PHE A 75 4.00 -0.39 14.60
N GLY A 76 4.99 0.47 14.41
CA GLY A 76 5.99 0.82 15.40
C GLY A 76 5.47 1.81 16.45
N LYS A 77 6.26 2.01 17.51
CA LYS A 77 5.90 2.87 18.66
C LYS A 77 5.81 4.38 18.34
N LYS A 78 6.22 4.83 17.15
CA LYS A 78 6.35 6.25 16.76
C LYS A 78 5.68 6.57 15.42
N ALA A 79 4.54 5.94 15.13
CA ALA A 79 3.85 6.05 13.84
C ALA A 79 4.67 5.55 12.63
N SER A 80 5.77 4.83 12.84
CA SER A 80 6.45 4.09 11.76
C SER A 80 5.62 2.88 11.35
N ILE A 81 5.54 2.59 10.06
CA ILE A 81 4.99 1.34 9.54
C ILE A 81 6.16 0.44 9.11
N PHE A 82 6.06 -0.84 9.40
CA PHE A 82 7.01 -1.85 8.94
C PHE A 82 6.31 -2.83 7.99
N LEU A 83 6.93 -3.11 6.85
CA LEU A 83 6.49 -4.10 5.87
C LEU A 83 7.56 -5.18 5.76
N ASN A 84 7.21 -6.44 6.06
CA ASN A 84 8.14 -7.58 6.10
C ASN A 84 9.39 -7.32 6.98
N GLY A 85 9.22 -6.53 8.05
CA GLY A 85 10.30 -6.15 8.97
C GLY A 85 11.12 -4.92 8.56
N PHE A 86 10.87 -4.36 7.38
CA PHE A 86 11.53 -3.14 6.91
C PHE A 86 10.71 -1.89 7.26
N GLU A 87 11.37 -0.88 7.82
CA GLU A 87 10.73 0.40 8.13
C GLU A 87 10.40 1.15 6.85
N MET A 88 9.13 1.55 6.71
CA MET A 88 8.63 2.35 5.60
C MET A 88 8.74 3.84 5.91
N ASN A 89 8.89 4.64 4.86
CA ASN A 89 8.93 6.09 4.96
C ASN A 89 7.59 6.68 4.57
N ARG A 90 7.11 7.69 5.29
CA ARG A 90 5.90 8.41 4.91
C ARG A 90 6.08 9.03 3.53
N TYR A 91 5.11 8.87 2.65
CA TYR A 91 5.17 9.37 1.29
C TYR A 91 3.93 10.20 0.92
N PRO A 92 3.80 11.43 1.45
CA PRO A 92 2.57 12.23 1.36
C PRO A 92 2.13 12.58 -0.08
N SER A 93 3.06 12.53 -1.04
CA SER A 93 2.76 12.81 -2.45
C SER A 93 1.83 11.80 -3.11
N LEU A 94 1.69 10.60 -2.54
CA LEU A 94 0.76 9.57 -3.01
C LEU A 94 -0.47 9.43 -2.10
N ASP A 95 -0.67 10.34 -1.14
CA ASP A 95 -1.84 10.24 -0.27
C ASP A 95 -3.14 10.20 -1.06
N LEU A 96 -3.96 9.21 -0.73
CA LEU A 96 -5.31 9.13 -1.23
C LEU A 96 -6.14 10.15 -0.46
N VAL A 97 -6.81 11.01 -1.21
CA VAL A 97 -7.70 12.02 -0.65
C VAL A 97 -9.11 11.49 -0.83
N ALA A 98 -9.86 11.33 0.25
CA ALA A 98 -11.28 10.98 0.13
C ALA A 98 -11.96 12.01 -0.80
N GLU A 99 -12.51 11.54 -1.93
CA GLU A 99 -13.34 12.39 -2.79
C GLU A 99 -14.66 12.63 -2.06
N GLY A 100 -14.69 13.66 -1.19
CA GLY A 100 -15.90 13.93 -0.42
C GLY A 100 -15.78 15.09 0.56
N GLY A 101 -15.98 16.30 0.06
CA GLY A 101 -16.07 17.50 0.90
C GLY A 101 -16.82 18.68 0.28
N LYS A 102 -17.69 18.48 -0.73
CA LYS A 102 -18.84 19.36 -1.04
C LYS A 102 -19.83 18.73 -1.98
#